data_AF-A0A6G3MEX6-F1
#
_entry.id   AF-A0A6G3MEX6-F1
#
_cell.length_a   1.000
_cell.length_b   1.000
_cell.length_c   1.000
_cell.angle_alpha   90.00
_cell.angle_beta   90.00
_cell.angle_gamma   90.00
#
_symmetry.space_group_name_H-M   'P 1'
#
loop_
_entity.id
_entity.type
_entity.pdbx_description
1 polymer ?
#
loop_
_entity_poly.entity_id
_entity_poly.type
_entity_poly.pdbx_seq_one_letter_code
_entity_poly.pdbx_strand_id
1 'polypeptide(L)'
;MVEYKTSFYTFVFPFLAAFYLSERKDLNQFIVIFVDTLKNFGLLFQIQDDYLDVFGDSQITGKIGTDIQDGKCTWLTVQLIDLMSDEHKKEFETHFGVNNTDSINLIKDLYIKYDLKELFQNTINKLIIDTIKVIDQISPEPFADYYKKFIQSLQSREK
;
A
#
# COMPACT_ATOMS: atom_id res chain seq x y z
N MET A 1 -1.29 8.43 7.69
CA MET A 1 0.17 8.31 7.52
C MET A 1 0.55 8.10 6.06
N VAL A 2 0.00 7.08 5.39
CA VAL A 2 0.31 6.71 3.99
C VAL A 2 0.12 7.83 2.95
N GLU A 3 -0.96 8.60 3.09
CA GLU A 3 -1.29 9.69 2.16
C GLU A 3 -0.14 10.71 2.03
N TYR A 4 0.30 11.29 3.15
CA TYR A 4 1.36 12.30 3.18
C TYR A 4 2.77 11.70 3.10
N LYS A 5 2.97 10.49 3.66
CA LYS A 5 4.28 9.84 3.64
C LYS A 5 4.65 9.39 2.24
N THR A 6 3.72 8.87 1.43
CA THR A 6 4.06 8.14 0.20
C THR A 6 3.27 8.62 -1.01
N SER A 7 2.00 8.99 -0.87
CA SER A 7 1.17 9.29 -2.05
C SER A 7 1.55 10.63 -2.70
N PHE A 8 1.78 11.66 -1.87
CA PHE A 8 2.02 13.01 -2.38
C PHE A 8 3.36 13.17 -3.10
N TYR A 9 4.47 12.70 -2.53
CA TYR A 9 5.78 12.91 -3.13
C TYR A 9 6.09 11.91 -4.26
N THR A 10 5.60 10.66 -4.16
CA THR A 10 5.90 9.60 -5.14
C THR A 10 5.03 9.72 -6.39
N PHE A 11 3.77 10.10 -6.24
CA PHE A 11 2.79 10.07 -7.33
C PHE A 11 2.22 11.46 -7.66
N VAL A 12 1.74 12.20 -6.66
CA VAL A 12 1.06 13.50 -6.90
C VAL A 12 2.02 14.56 -7.44
N PHE A 13 3.14 14.78 -6.78
CA PHE A 13 4.06 15.86 -7.14
C PHE A 13 4.73 15.68 -8.50
N PRO A 14 5.28 14.51 -8.87
CA PRO A 14 5.85 14.31 -10.20
C PRO A 14 4.86 14.57 -11.33
N PHE A 15 3.59 14.20 -11.11
CA PHE A 15 2.55 14.47 -12.09
C PHE A 15 2.20 15.96 -12.18
N LEU A 16 1.99 16.63 -11.05
CA LEU A 16 1.72 18.08 -11.05
C LEU A 16 2.87 18.87 -11.71
N ALA A 17 4.11 18.45 -11.49
CA ALA A 17 5.28 19.03 -12.14
C ALA A 17 5.25 18.80 -13.67
N ALA A 18 4.98 17.56 -14.12
CA ALA A 18 4.86 17.25 -15.54
C ALA A 18 3.72 18.04 -16.20
N PHE A 19 2.57 18.17 -15.52
CA PHE A 19 1.43 18.93 -16.02
C PHE A 19 1.78 20.42 -16.16
N TYR A 20 2.40 21.01 -15.13
CA TYR A 20 2.87 22.40 -15.15
C TYR A 20 3.86 22.65 -16.29
N LEU A 21 4.84 21.75 -16.48
CA LEU A 21 5.84 21.83 -17.56
C LEU A 21 5.25 21.63 -18.95
N SER A 22 4.11 20.94 -19.07
CA SER A 22 3.40 20.74 -20.34
C SER A 22 2.57 21.93 -20.79
N GLU A 23 2.50 23.01 -19.99
CA GLU A 23 1.70 24.23 -20.24
C GLU A 23 0.21 23.98 -20.47
N ARG A 24 -0.30 22.82 -20.05
CA ARG A 24 -1.73 22.49 -20.12
C ARG A 24 -2.55 23.37 -19.18
N LYS A 25 -3.74 23.79 -19.63
CA LYS A 25 -4.62 24.73 -18.90
C LYS A 25 -5.88 24.10 -18.31
N ASP A 26 -6.12 22.85 -18.65
CA ASP A 26 -7.29 22.06 -18.29
C ASP A 26 -7.10 21.25 -16.99
N LEU A 27 -6.01 21.51 -16.23
CA LEU A 27 -5.74 20.87 -14.94
C LEU A 27 -6.96 20.89 -14.02
N ASN A 28 -7.60 22.05 -13.91
CA ASN A 28 -8.71 22.28 -12.99
C ASN A 28 -9.92 21.38 -13.29
N GLN A 29 -10.06 20.86 -14.51
CA GLN A 29 -11.16 19.96 -14.88
C GLN A 29 -10.96 18.55 -14.32
N PHE A 30 -9.70 18.13 -14.14
CA PHE A 30 -9.36 16.75 -13.80
C PHE A 30 -8.65 16.60 -12.46
N ILE A 31 -8.13 17.69 -11.89
CA ILE A 31 -7.22 17.66 -10.73
C ILE A 31 -7.75 16.88 -9.54
N VAL A 32 -9.05 16.97 -9.23
CA VAL A 32 -9.64 16.25 -8.08
C VAL A 32 -9.61 14.75 -8.32
N ILE A 33 -10.23 14.29 -9.41
CA ILE A 33 -10.30 12.85 -9.76
C ILE A 33 -8.90 12.28 -9.97
N PHE A 34 -8.01 13.09 -10.52
CA PHE A 34 -6.62 12.73 -10.78
C PHE A 34 -5.83 12.55 -9.48
N VAL A 35 -5.90 13.53 -8.57
CA VAL A 35 -5.26 13.45 -7.25
C VAL A 35 -5.78 12.25 -6.48
N ASP A 36 -7.08 11.97 -6.51
CA ASP A 36 -7.66 10.79 -5.85
C ASP A 36 -7.13 9.47 -6.45
N THR A 37 -6.98 9.40 -7.78
CA THR A 37 -6.35 8.25 -8.45
C THR A 37 -4.91 8.03 -7.98
N LEU A 38 -4.11 9.09 -7.91
CA LEU A 38 -2.72 9.02 -7.46
C LEU A 38 -2.59 8.69 -5.97
N LYS A 39 -3.55 9.13 -5.15
CA LYS A 39 -3.65 8.73 -3.74
C LYS A 39 -3.89 7.23 -3.62
N ASN A 40 -4.77 6.66 -4.45
CA ASN A 40 -4.99 5.22 -4.48
C ASN A 40 -3.73 4.45 -4.92
N PHE A 41 -2.94 4.99 -5.85
CA PHE A 41 -1.66 4.39 -6.23
C PHE A 41 -0.68 4.37 -5.05
N GLY A 42 -0.58 5.47 -4.32
CA GLY A 42 0.24 5.56 -3.12
C GLY A 42 -0.20 4.62 -2.01
N LEU A 43 -1.51 4.47 -1.83
CA LEU A 43 -2.08 3.51 -0.88
C LEU A 43 -1.75 2.07 -1.28
N LEU A 44 -1.99 1.70 -2.54
CA LEU A 44 -1.69 0.37 -3.08
C LEU A 44 -0.21 0.03 -2.91
N PHE A 45 0.66 0.98 -3.25
CA PHE A 45 2.10 0.85 -3.12
C PHE A 45 2.53 0.57 -1.68
N GLN A 46 1.99 1.33 -0.71
CA GLN A 46 2.37 1.16 0.68
C GLN A 46 1.83 -0.15 1.27
N ILE A 47 0.60 -0.54 0.93
CA ILE A 47 0.03 -1.83 1.36
C ILE A 47 0.90 -2.99 0.83
N GLN A 48 1.35 -2.90 -0.43
CA GLN A 48 2.26 -3.88 -1.02
C GLN A 48 3.63 -3.89 -0.33
N ASP A 49 4.26 -2.73 -0.06
CA ASP A 49 5.56 -2.63 0.62
C ASP A 49 5.48 -3.19 2.05
N ASP A 50 4.44 -2.84 2.81
CA ASP A 50 4.20 -3.36 4.16
C ASP A 50 4.02 -4.90 4.16
N TYR A 51 3.35 -5.45 3.14
CA TYR A 51 3.20 -6.89 2.97
C TYR A 51 4.53 -7.58 2.64
N LEU A 52 5.29 -7.01 1.70
CA LEU A 52 6.59 -7.54 1.27
C LEU A 52 7.65 -7.45 2.37
N ASP A 53 7.55 -6.48 3.28
CA ASP A 53 8.46 -6.39 4.43
C ASP A 53 8.33 -7.63 5.33
N VAL A 54 7.12 -8.17 5.49
CA VAL A 54 6.86 -9.33 6.37
C VAL A 54 6.96 -10.67 5.64
N PHE A 55 6.35 -10.75 4.46
CA PHE A 55 6.15 -11.99 3.70
C PHE A 55 7.00 -12.10 2.43
N GLY A 56 7.70 -11.02 2.03
CA GLY A 56 8.56 -11.03 0.86
C GLY A 56 9.84 -11.83 1.08
N ASP A 57 10.36 -12.40 -0.01
CA ASP A 57 11.67 -13.05 0.03
C ASP A 57 12.77 -11.99 0.07
N SER A 58 13.57 -11.99 1.13
CA SER A 58 14.73 -11.10 1.31
C SER A 58 15.73 -11.13 0.15
N GLN A 59 15.83 -12.24 -0.59
CA GLN A 59 16.70 -12.33 -1.78
C GLN A 59 16.17 -11.51 -2.95
N ILE A 60 14.84 -11.36 -3.04
CA ILE A 60 14.16 -10.64 -4.12
C ILE A 60 13.99 -9.16 -3.74
N THR A 61 13.54 -8.89 -2.52
CA THR A 61 13.33 -7.52 -2.02
C THR A 61 14.65 -6.78 -1.80
N GLY A 62 15.74 -7.52 -1.55
CA GLY A 62 17.07 -6.98 -1.24
C GLY A 62 17.16 -6.33 0.15
N LYS A 63 16.12 -6.48 0.98
CA LYS A 63 16.10 -6.02 2.38
C LYS A 63 15.54 -7.11 3.29
N ILE A 64 16.06 -7.18 4.50
CA ILE A 64 15.42 -7.93 5.58
C ILE A 64 14.37 -6.98 6.17
N GLY A 65 13.10 -7.41 6.20
CA GLY A 65 12.04 -6.59 6.78
C GLY A 65 12.24 -6.34 8.26
N THR A 66 11.90 -5.13 8.69
CA THR A 66 12.09 -4.68 10.08
C THR A 66 10.84 -4.18 10.77
N ASP A 67 9.71 -4.16 10.09
CA ASP A 67 8.52 -3.48 10.56
C ASP A 67 7.98 -4.01 11.90
N ILE A 68 8.09 -5.33 12.15
CA ILE A 68 7.61 -5.96 13.39
C ILE A 68 8.48 -5.56 14.59
N GLN A 69 9.80 -5.72 14.48
CA GLN A 69 10.72 -5.40 15.58
C GLN A 69 10.86 -3.90 15.83
N ASP A 70 10.61 -3.07 14.81
CA ASP A 70 10.59 -1.62 14.93
C ASP A 70 9.23 -1.11 15.45
N GLY A 71 8.23 -1.99 15.59
CA GLY A 71 6.89 -1.64 16.07
C GLY A 71 6.15 -0.67 15.13
N LYS A 72 6.37 -0.79 13.82
CA LYS A 72 5.83 0.18 12.85
C LYS A 72 4.33 0.01 12.67
N CYS A 73 3.64 1.14 12.56
CA CYS A 73 2.22 1.18 12.19
C CYS A 73 2.06 0.90 10.68
N THR A 74 2.12 -0.38 10.33
CA THR A 74 1.90 -0.90 8.97
C THR A 74 0.45 -1.30 8.76
N TRP A 75 0.07 -1.48 7.50
CA TRP A 75 -1.24 -2.00 7.13
C TRP A 75 -1.52 -3.35 7.82
N LEU A 76 -0.57 -4.29 7.80
CA LEU A 76 -0.72 -5.60 8.45
C LEU A 76 -1.00 -5.49 9.95
N THR A 77 -0.26 -4.61 10.65
CA THR A 77 -0.46 -4.37 12.08
C THR A 77 -1.86 -3.81 12.37
N VAL A 78 -2.30 -2.82 11.60
CA VAL A 78 -3.63 -2.22 11.79
C VAL A 78 -4.73 -3.26 11.54
N GLN A 79 -4.63 -4.05 10.47
CA GLN A 79 -5.62 -5.10 10.19
C GLN A 79 -5.64 -6.19 11.27
N LEU A 80 -4.48 -6.60 11.79
CA LEU A 80 -4.42 -7.57 12.89
C LEU A 80 -5.14 -7.04 14.13
N ILE A 81 -4.88 -5.78 14.50
CA ILE A 81 -5.49 -5.14 15.69
C ILE A 81 -7.02 -5.13 15.59
N ASP A 82 -7.57 -4.87 14.41
CA ASP A 82 -9.02 -4.83 14.20
C ASP A 82 -9.68 -6.22 14.24
N LEU A 83 -8.93 -7.28 13.95
CA LEU A 83 -9.46 -8.66 13.85
C LEU A 83 -9.19 -9.53 15.07
N MET A 84 -8.17 -9.19 15.86
CA MET A 84 -7.69 -10.10 16.91
C MET A 84 -8.58 -10.16 18.15
N SER A 85 -8.65 -11.34 18.76
CA SER A 85 -9.31 -11.53 20.06
C SER A 85 -8.55 -10.84 21.19
N ASP A 86 -9.24 -10.60 22.31
CA ASP A 86 -8.64 -9.99 23.50
C ASP A 86 -7.49 -10.83 24.08
N GLU A 87 -7.50 -12.16 23.92
CA GLU A 87 -6.37 -12.98 24.34
C GLU A 87 -5.11 -12.71 23.50
N HIS A 88 -5.25 -12.75 22.17
CA HIS A 88 -4.12 -12.51 21.26
C HIS A 88 -3.65 -11.06 21.33
N LYS A 89 -4.52 -10.12 21.70
CA LYS A 89 -4.13 -8.72 21.93
C LYS A 89 -3.07 -8.57 23.01
N LYS A 90 -3.17 -9.34 24.10
CA LYS A 90 -2.15 -9.32 25.17
C LYS A 90 -0.81 -9.89 24.70
N GLU A 91 -0.85 -10.95 23.90
CA GLU A 91 0.35 -11.53 23.29
C GLU A 91 0.98 -10.51 22.31
N PHE A 92 0.15 -9.91 21.45
CA PHE A 92 0.57 -8.88 20.52
C PHE A 92 1.25 -7.70 21.23
N GLU A 93 0.64 -7.14 22.28
CA GLU A 93 1.19 -6.02 23.05
C GLU A 93 2.53 -6.36 23.73
N THR A 94 2.75 -7.63 24.07
CA THR A 94 3.98 -8.10 24.72
C THR A 94 5.13 -8.30 23.71
N HIS A 95 4.81 -8.71 22.48
CA HIS A 95 5.81 -9.14 21.49
C HIS A 95 6.05 -8.13 20.37
N PHE A 96 5.10 -7.24 20.07
CA PHE A 96 5.22 -6.27 19.00
C PHE A 96 6.22 -5.15 19.35
N GLY A 97 7.10 -4.80 18.41
CA GLY A 97 8.18 -3.82 18.65
C GLY A 97 9.34 -4.36 19.50
N VAL A 98 9.41 -5.67 19.71
CA VAL A 98 10.51 -6.33 20.43
C VAL A 98 11.45 -6.98 19.43
N ASN A 99 12.73 -6.57 19.45
CA ASN A 99 13.76 -7.14 18.59
C ASN A 99 14.26 -8.48 19.13
N ASN A 100 13.40 -9.49 19.04
CA ASN A 100 13.66 -10.88 19.42
C ASN A 100 13.02 -11.81 18.39
N THR A 101 13.76 -12.82 17.94
CA THR A 101 13.31 -13.77 16.91
C THR A 101 12.01 -14.49 17.28
N ASP A 102 11.83 -14.90 18.53
CA ASP A 102 10.64 -15.59 19.00
C ASP A 102 9.43 -14.66 18.99
N SER A 103 9.62 -13.40 19.44
CA SER A 103 8.59 -12.36 19.35
C SER A 103 8.18 -12.09 17.91
N ILE A 104 9.15 -11.95 16.99
CA ILE A 104 8.89 -11.69 15.58
C ILE A 104 8.11 -12.86 14.95
N ASN A 105 8.52 -14.11 15.22
CA ASN A 105 7.84 -15.29 14.71
C ASN A 105 6.42 -15.42 15.24
N LEU A 106 6.19 -15.12 16.53
CA LEU A 106 4.85 -15.11 17.12
C LEU A 106 3.93 -14.11 16.41
N ILE A 107 4.40 -12.89 16.15
CA ILE A 107 3.61 -11.89 15.41
C ILE A 107 3.32 -12.36 13.97
N LYS A 108 4.30 -12.99 13.30
CA LYS A 108 4.09 -13.57 11.96
C LYS A 108 3.05 -14.69 11.98
N ASP A 109 3.08 -15.54 13.01
CA ASP A 109 2.10 -16.62 13.18
C ASP A 109 0.70 -16.05 13.43
N LEU A 110 0.57 -14.94 14.16
CA LEU A 110 -0.70 -14.22 14.29
C LEU A 110 -1.19 -13.70 12.93
N TYR A 111 -0.32 -13.09 12.11
CA TYR A 111 -0.73 -12.65 10.77
C TYR A 111 -1.22 -13.81 9.89
N ILE A 112 -0.62 -14.99 10.01
CA ILE A 112 -1.07 -16.20 9.31
C ILE A 112 -2.41 -16.70 9.89
N LYS A 113 -2.54 -16.74 11.21
CA LYS A 113 -3.73 -17.22 11.92
C LYS A 113 -5.00 -16.42 11.61
N TYR A 114 -4.85 -15.12 11.38
CA TYR A 114 -5.95 -14.22 11.01
C TYR A 114 -6.09 -14.02 9.50
N ASP A 115 -5.50 -14.91 8.69
CA ASP A 115 -5.63 -14.94 7.24
C ASP A 115 -5.31 -13.60 6.54
N LEU A 116 -4.36 -12.83 7.09
CA LEU A 116 -4.06 -11.49 6.56
C LEU A 116 -3.51 -11.53 5.13
N LYS A 117 -2.94 -12.66 4.71
CA LYS A 117 -2.55 -12.88 3.31
C LYS A 117 -3.74 -12.86 2.36
N GLU A 118 -4.85 -13.48 2.74
CA GLU A 118 -6.07 -13.46 1.93
C GLU A 118 -6.71 -12.06 1.97
N LEU A 119 -6.78 -11.45 3.15
CA LEU A 119 -7.29 -10.09 3.31
C LEU A 119 -6.52 -9.08 2.46
N PHE A 120 -5.19 -9.23 2.39
CA PHE A 120 -4.31 -8.43 1.56
C PHE A 120 -4.68 -8.57 0.08
N GLN A 121 -4.77 -9.80 -0.44
CA GLN A 121 -5.13 -10.05 -1.84
C GLN A 121 -6.49 -9.45 -2.19
N ASN A 122 -7.48 -9.63 -1.31
CA ASN A 122 -8.82 -9.08 -1.51
C ASN A 122 -8.82 -7.54 -1.50
N THR A 123 -8.09 -6.93 -0.56
CA THR A 123 -7.96 -5.47 -0.46
C THR A 123 -7.28 -4.86 -1.69
N ILE A 124 -6.15 -5.43 -2.11
CA ILE A 124 -5.40 -4.98 -3.31
C ILE A 124 -6.26 -5.09 -4.56
N ASN A 125 -6.89 -6.25 -4.79
CA ASN A 125 -7.74 -6.48 -5.96
C ASN A 125 -8.92 -5.48 -6.00
N LYS A 126 -9.58 -5.26 -4.86
CA LYS A 126 -10.67 -4.30 -4.75
C LYS A 126 -10.20 -2.88 -5.04
N LEU A 127 -9.09 -2.44 -4.45
CA LEU A 127 -8.54 -1.11 -4.65
C LEU A 127 -8.16 -0.86 -6.13
N ILE A 128 -7.61 -1.87 -6.80
CA ILE A 128 -7.29 -1.80 -8.23
C ILE A 128 -8.57 -1.63 -9.06
N ILE A 129 -9.57 -2.49 -8.84
CA ILE A 129 -10.85 -2.44 -9.57
C ILE A 129 -11.51 -1.07 -9.37
N ASP A 130 -11.58 -0.59 -8.13
CA ASP A 130 -12.23 0.69 -7.84
C ASP A 130 -11.45 1.87 -8.42
N THR A 131 -10.12 1.81 -8.44
CA THR A 131 -9.29 2.86 -9.07
C THR A 131 -9.41 2.84 -10.59
N ILE A 132 -9.51 1.67 -11.23
CA ILE A 132 -9.75 1.58 -12.68
C ILE A 132 -11.10 2.24 -13.05
N LYS A 133 -12.15 2.02 -12.26
CA LYS A 133 -13.45 2.68 -12.46
C LYS A 133 -13.34 4.21 -12.38
N VAL A 134 -12.51 4.72 -11.47
CA VAL A 134 -12.26 6.17 -11.37
C VAL A 134 -11.50 6.67 -12.60
N ILE A 135 -10.48 5.95 -13.07
CA ILE A 135 -9.73 6.28 -14.28
C ILE A 135 -10.65 6.30 -15.52
N ASP A 136 -11.61 5.38 -15.62
CA ASP A 136 -12.57 5.33 -16.73
C ASP A 136 -13.44 6.59 -16.84
N GLN A 137 -13.71 7.27 -15.72
CA GLN A 137 -14.48 8.52 -15.69
C GLN A 137 -13.70 9.72 -16.24
N ILE A 138 -12.37 9.62 -16.39
CA ILE A 138 -11.49 10.69 -16.89
C ILE A 138 -11.37 10.64 -18.43
N SER A 139 -11.92 9.61 -19.09
CA SER A 139 -11.73 9.34 -20.52
C SER A 139 -12.53 10.27 -21.47
N PRO A 140 -11.98 10.64 -22.66
CA PRO A 140 -10.66 10.27 -23.16
C PRO A 140 -9.59 11.32 -22.81
N GLU A 141 -8.67 10.91 -21.93
CA GLU A 141 -7.38 11.57 -21.71
C GLU A 141 -6.28 10.62 -22.21
N PRO A 142 -5.21 11.12 -22.88
CA PRO A 142 -4.13 10.29 -23.44
C PRO A 142 -3.42 9.36 -22.45
N PHE A 143 -3.70 9.49 -21.15
CA PHE A 143 -3.01 8.76 -20.09
C PHE A 143 -3.85 7.66 -19.40
N ALA A 144 -5.15 7.52 -19.70
CA ALA A 144 -6.01 6.56 -19.00
C ALA A 144 -5.51 5.11 -19.10
N ASP A 145 -5.13 4.68 -20.31
CA ASP A 145 -4.57 3.34 -20.55
C ASP A 145 -3.21 3.14 -19.86
N TYR A 146 -2.40 4.20 -19.81
CA TYR A 146 -1.13 4.18 -19.08
C TYR A 146 -1.37 3.96 -17.58
N TYR A 147 -2.32 4.67 -16.97
CA TYR A 147 -2.64 4.52 -15.55
C TYR A 147 -3.21 3.14 -15.20
N LYS A 148 -4.06 2.58 -16.06
CA LYS A 148 -4.57 1.21 -15.88
C LYS A 148 -3.44 0.18 -15.92
N LYS A 149 -2.52 0.28 -16.88
CA LYS A 149 -1.35 -0.59 -16.94
C LYS A 149 -0.43 -0.39 -15.74
N PHE A 150 -0.23 0.86 -15.33
CA PHE A 150 0.63 1.19 -14.21
C PHE A 150 0.10 0.62 -12.90
N ILE A 151 -1.19 0.81 -12.57
CA ILE A 151 -1.74 0.26 -11.33
C ILE A 151 -1.72 -1.26 -11.30
N GLN A 152 -1.94 -1.93 -12.43
CA GLN A 152 -1.80 -3.38 -12.54
C GLN A 152 -0.36 -3.82 -12.31
N SER A 153 0.62 -3.07 -12.80
CA SER A 153 2.05 -3.39 -12.58
C SER A 153 2.47 -3.27 -11.11
N LEU A 154 1.79 -2.44 -10.32
CA LEU A 154 2.06 -2.31 -8.88
C LEU A 154 1.68 -3.57 -8.10
N GLN A 155 0.72 -4.37 -8.58
CA GLN A 155 0.34 -5.64 -7.96
C GLN A 155 1.42 -6.72 -8.12
N SER A 156 2.05 -6.77 -9.30
CA SER A 156 3.11 -7.74 -9.63
C SER A 156 4.49 -7.32 -9.10
N ARG A 157 4.54 -6.26 -8.29
CA ARG A 157 5.79 -5.70 -7.79
C ARG A 157 6.38 -6.62 -6.73
N GLU A 158 7.60 -7.09 -6.98
CA GLU A 158 8.40 -7.82 -6.00
C GLU A 158 9.43 -6.92 -5.28
N LYS A 159 9.60 -5.66 -5.74
CA LYS A 159 10.51 -4.64 -5.21
C LYS A 159 10.03 -3.24 -5.48
#